data_AF-A0A2E5X5U0-F1
#
_entry.id   AF-A0A2E5X5U0-F1
#
_cell.length_a   1.000
_cell.length_b   1.000
_cell.length_c   1.000
_cell.angle_alpha   90.00
_cell.angle_beta   90.00
_cell.angle_gamma   90.00
#
_symmetry.space_group_name_H-M   'P 1'
#
loop_
_entity.id
_entity.type
_entity.pdbx_description
1 polymer ?
#
loop_
_entity_poly.entity_id
_entity_poly.type
_entity_poly.pdbx_seq_one_letter_code
_entity_poly.pdbx_strand_id
1 'polypeptide(L)' 'MRESKVTVKIPRPLYRKIQQVVEDSGFNSPTDFIVYVLRDLMGEAEAGAEAHGGALEFNQDELEEVKRKLKNLGYL' A
#
# COMPACT_ATOMS: atom_id res chain seq x y z
N MET A 1 -18.52 -4.31 -8.21
CA MET A 1 -17.92 -4.61 -9.54
C MET A 1 -16.44 -4.83 -9.29
N ARG A 2 -15.78 -5.85 -9.88
CA ARG A 2 -14.32 -6.01 -9.70
C ARG A 2 -13.62 -4.84 -10.36
N GLU A 3 -13.04 -3.94 -9.56
CA GLU A 3 -12.24 -2.84 -10.06
C GLU A 3 -11.01 -3.33 -10.81
N SER A 4 -10.60 -2.58 -11.83
CA SER A 4 -9.43 -2.89 -12.64
C SER A 4 -8.14 -2.65 -11.84
N LYS A 5 -7.21 -3.62 -11.89
CA LYS A 5 -5.89 -3.49 -11.26
C LYS A 5 -5.07 -2.39 -11.93
N VAL A 6 -4.38 -1.59 -11.12
CA VAL A 6 -3.43 -0.58 -11.59
C VAL A 6 -1.98 -1.09 -11.49
N THR A 7 -1.08 -0.57 -12.33
CA THR A 7 0.36 -0.90 -12.27
C THR A 7 1.12 0.22 -11.57
N VAL A 8 1.84 -0.12 -10.50
CA VAL A 8 2.67 0.82 -9.74
C VAL A 8 4.15 0.55 -10.03
N LYS A 9 4.92 1.60 -10.33
CA LYS A 9 6.38 1.47 -10.52
C LYS A 9 7.07 1.49 -9.16
N ILE A 10 7.80 0.42 -8.85
CA ILE A 10 8.59 0.28 -7.62
C ILE A 10 10.08 0.23 -8.01
N PRO A 11 10.95 1.03 -7.37
CA PRO A 11 12.39 0.94 -7.60
C PRO A 11 12.91 -0.48 -7.41
N ARG A 12 13.75 -0.96 -8.34
CA ARG A 12 14.29 -2.33 -8.31
C ARG A 12 14.95 -2.73 -6.98
N PRO A 13 15.73 -1.86 -6.30
CA PRO A 13 16.32 -2.21 -5.02
C PRO A 13 15.27 -2.50 -3.95
N LEU A 14 14.16 -1.76 -3.94
CA LEU A 14 13.07 -1.94 -2.99
C LEU A 14 12.32 -3.25 -3.27
N TYR A 15 12.02 -3.52 -4.54
CA TYR A 15 11.38 -4.78 -4.94
C TYR A 15 12.20 -6.00 -4.54
N ARG A 16 13.53 -5.97 -4.70
CA ARG A 16 14.40 -7.07 -4.26
C ARG A 16 14.35 -7.32 -2.76
N LYS A 17 14.32 -6.26 -1.94
CA LYS A 17 14.15 -6.41 -0.49
C LYS A 17 12.80 -7.05 -0.15
N ILE A 18 11.74 -6.64 -0.85
CA ILE A 18 10.41 -7.23 -0.68
C ILE A 18 10.43 -8.72 -1.06
N GLN A 19 11.09 -9.10 -2.17
CA GLN A 19 11.23 -10.51 -2.55
C GLN A 19 11.88 -11.34 -1.45
N GLN A 20 12.98 -10.84 -0.86
CA GLN A 20 13.68 -11.54 0.23
C GLN A 20 12.81 -11.72 1.48
N VAL A 21 12.05 -10.68 1.85
CA VAL A 21 11.11 -10.77 2.99
C VAL A 21 9.98 -11.76 2.70
N VAL A 22 9.58 -11.87 1.43
CA VAL A 22 8.46 -12.71 1.02
C VAL A 22 8.80 -14.19 0.98
N GLU A 23 10.05 -14.55 0.69
CA GLU A 23 10.52 -15.95 0.63
C GLU A 23 10.24 -16.74 1.92
N ASP A 24 10.30 -16.10 3.09
CA ASP A 24 10.04 -16.73 4.39
C ASP A 24 8.63 -16.47 4.95
N SER A 25 7.80 -15.70 4.25
CA SER A 25 6.52 -15.20 4.76
C SER A 25 5.30 -16.08 4.45
N GLY A 26 5.46 -17.10 3.58
CA GLY A 26 4.37 -17.97 3.12
C GLY A 26 3.43 -17.35 2.07
N PHE A 27 3.74 -16.16 1.56
CA PHE A 27 2.99 -15.55 0.46
C PHE A 27 3.39 -16.13 -0.90
N ASN A 28 2.41 -16.32 -1.80
CA ASN A 28 2.65 -16.88 -3.14
C ASN A 28 3.34 -15.90 -4.09
N SER A 29 3.31 -14.60 -3.79
CA SER A 29 3.88 -13.57 -4.65
C SER A 29 4.25 -12.32 -3.86
N PRO A 30 5.36 -11.64 -4.22
CA PRO A 30 5.68 -10.32 -3.71
C PRO A 30 4.55 -9.31 -3.91
N THR A 31 3.78 -9.44 -4.99
CA THR A 31 2.63 -8.58 -5.26
C THR A 31 1.52 -8.77 -4.23
N ASP A 32 1.22 -10.00 -3.83
CA ASP A 32 0.18 -10.27 -2.83
C ASP A 32 0.58 -9.75 -1.46
N PHE A 33 1.86 -9.89 -1.12
CA PHE A 33 2.42 -9.29 0.10
C PHE A 33 2.31 -7.76 0.08
N ILE A 34 2.67 -7.11 -1.04
CA ILE A 34 2.53 -5.65 -1.19
C ILE A 34 1.07 -5.23 -1.02
N VAL A 35 0.13 -5.94 -1.65
CA VAL A 35 -1.31 -5.65 -1.52
C VAL A 35 -1.79 -5.85 -0.09
N TYR A 36 -1.36 -6.92 0.58
CA TYR A 36 -1.72 -7.20 1.97
C TYR A 36 -1.22 -6.10 2.92
N VAL A 37 0.06 -5.75 2.82
CA VAL A 37 0.66 -4.69 3.65
C VAL A 37 0.03 -3.34 3.34
N LEU A 38 -0.25 -3.03 2.07
CA LEU A 38 -0.95 -1.80 1.73
C LEU A 38 -2.37 -1.80 2.30
N ARG A 39 -3.10 -2.92 2.28
CA ARG A 39 -4.44 -3.00 2.88
C ARG A 39 -4.42 -2.83 4.40
N ASP A 40 -3.41 -3.40 5.05
CA ASP A 40 -3.19 -3.31 6.50
C ASP A 40 -2.76 -1.90 6.93
N LEU A 41 -1.82 -1.28 6.21
CA LEU A 41 -1.35 0.09 6.45
C LEU A 41 -2.40 1.15 6.14
N MET A 42 -3.21 0.92 5.12
CA MET A 42 -4.37 1.74 4.80
C MET A 42 -5.56 1.40 5.71
N GLY A 43 -5.34 0.49 6.68
CA GLY A 43 -6.15 0.18 7.85
C GLY A 43 -7.64 0.16 7.56
N GLU A 44 -8.24 -0.99 7.26
CA GLU A 44 -9.70 -1.12 7.32
C GLU A 44 -10.52 -0.14 6.45
N ALA A 45 -9.91 0.61 5.52
CA ALA A 45 -10.62 1.59 4.70
C ALA A 45 -11.63 0.96 3.71
N GLU A 46 -11.60 -0.37 3.54
CA GLU A 46 -12.50 -1.10 2.64
C GLU A 46 -13.15 -2.36 3.24
N ALA A 47 -12.91 -2.74 4.50
CA ALA A 47 -13.68 -3.85 5.08
C ALA A 47 -15.20 -3.54 5.16
N GLY A 48 -15.58 -2.26 5.01
CA GLY A 48 -16.96 -1.79 4.83
C GLY A 48 -17.27 -1.05 3.51
N ALA A 49 -16.36 -1.00 2.53
CA ALA A 49 -16.64 -0.23 1.28
C ALA A 49 -17.49 -1.00 0.26
N GLU A 50 -17.58 -2.33 0.37
CA GLU A 50 -18.65 -3.10 -0.29
C GLU A 50 -19.96 -3.09 0.52
N ALA A 51 -19.99 -2.46 1.71
CA ALA A 51 -21.21 -2.33 2.52
C ALA A 51 -21.93 -1.00 2.33
N HIS A 52 -21.27 0.17 2.35
CA HIS A 52 -21.94 1.45 2.04
C HIS A 52 -20.96 2.52 1.57
N GLY A 53 -21.21 3.09 0.38
CA GLY A 53 -20.38 4.13 -0.24
C GLY A 53 -20.06 5.31 0.68
N GLY A 54 -18.80 5.69 0.73
CA GLY A 54 -18.32 6.87 1.45
C GLY A 54 -16.86 7.11 1.12
N ALA A 55 -16.55 8.34 0.74
CA ALA A 55 -15.23 8.77 0.31
C ALA A 55 -14.17 8.57 1.40
N LEU A 56 -12.96 8.18 0.97
CA LEU A 56 -11.75 8.17 1.78
C LEU A 56 -11.36 9.61 2.12
N GLU A 57 -11.83 10.13 3.26
CA GLU A 57 -11.30 11.36 3.84
C GLU A 57 -10.00 11.02 4.59
N PHE A 58 -8.86 11.06 3.89
CA PHE A 58 -7.58 11.20 4.59
C PHE A 58 -7.62 12.52 5.38
N ASN A 59 -7.45 12.46 6.69
CA ASN A 59 -7.34 13.68 7.47
C ASN A 59 -6.05 14.42 7.08
N GLN A 60 -6.10 15.76 7.02
CA GLN A 60 -5.01 16.57 6.46
C GLN A 60 -3.66 16.33 7.18
N ASP A 61 -3.71 16.03 8.48
CA ASP A 61 -2.55 15.68 9.31
C ASP A 61 -1.85 14.38 8.87
N GLU A 62 -2.59 13.34 8.48
CA GLU A 62 -1.99 12.07 8.05
C GLU A 62 -1.30 12.22 6.70
N LEU A 63 -1.91 13.01 5.80
CA LEU A 63 -1.33 13.32 4.49
C LEU A 63 -0.04 14.13 4.62
N GLU A 64 0.02 15.08 5.56
CA GLU A 64 1.22 15.85 5.90
C GLU A 64 2.33 14.94 6.45
N GLU A 65 1.98 13.94 7.26
CA GLU A 65 2.94 13.00 7.81
C GLU A 65 3.58 12.11 6.74
N VAL A 66 2.76 11.60 5.83
CA VAL A 66 3.21 10.80 4.68
C VAL A 66 4.09 11.64 3.76
N LYS A 67 3.71 12.89 3.46
CA LYS A 67 4.53 13.82 2.67
C LYS A 67 5.88 14.08 3.31
N ARG A 68 5.92 14.30 4.63
CA ARG A 68 7.17 14.53 5.37
C ARG A 68 8.09 13.31 5.33
N LYS A 69 7.53 12.10 5.49
CA LYS A 69 8.29 10.85 5.37
C LYS A 69 8.84 10.67 3.94
N LEU A 70 8.04 10.95 2.92
CA LEU A 70 8.47 10.86 1.51
C LEU A 70 9.58 11.86 1.16
N LYS A 71 9.51 13.09 1.68
CA LYS A 71 10.55 14.11 1.51
C LYS A 71 11.88 13.70 2.16
N ASN A 72 11.83 13.14 3.37
CA ASN A 72 13.03 12.64 4.05
C ASN A 72 13.67 11.44 3.34
N LEU A 73 12.88 10.69 2.59
CA LEU A 73 13.33 9.57 1.76
C LEU A 73 13.77 10.01 0.34
N GLY A 74 13.64 11.29 0.00
CA GLY A 74 14.09 11.88 -1.28
C GLY A 74 13.17 11.59 -2.46
N TYR A 75 11.90 11.25 -2.22
CA TYR A 75 10.91 10.99 -3.27
C TYR A 75 10.11 12.24 -3.70
N LEU A 76 10.32 13.38 -3.02
CA LEU A 76 9.68 14.69 -3.20
C LEU A 76 10.75 15.78 -3.07
#